data_AF-A0A4Z0GTH2-F1
#
_entry.id   AF-A0A4Z0GTH2-F1
#
_cell.length_a   1.000
_cell.length_b   1.000
_cell.length_c   1.000
_cell.angle_alpha   90.00
_cell.angle_beta   90.00
_cell.angle_gamma   90.00
#
_symmetry.space_group_name_H-M   'P 1'
#
loop_
_entity.id
_entity.type
_entity.pdbx_description
1 polymer ?
#
loop_
_entity_poly.entity_id
_entity_poly.type
_entity_poly.pdbx_seq_one_letter_code
_entity_poly.pdbx_strand_id
1 'polypeptide(L)'
;MVLSNSFFQSKFDAGIEKKDGQYKLTFQRVKIPLRDVEELGALESIEDGIGRKIEATEDEIIVAATENHELKPFEDLNKETLMEKLIFASNLIHFFANRQPSRVIPSCFPENIYFTPGFQPVFLHYGIKDSLPPIDYSAEEALQQVKATIAFLFDPSNTFDTYLKFDFDAKAVRFVKNLFRCEDFRSLKRLVEKERIKEIAAERLSVRLPKRKNLAKNGIMIGSIVLLIPLIILTIYAFIIQMPRENLFQQSHEFFLESQYSNVVTTLNSVSYNSMPKVAQYELAVSYVKNEALTAAQQSNILNNVTLQSNLLYYQYWIQTGRGDTSGALNTARSLNDRMLIAYALLKEKAAVQANLSISGQTKQTRLQSIDSELKQYSDLMKSSSSSPVNSTTNTGSNSGTSGSSVTNADVTGNGSSQGISTGSTGSSSGPSGSSQSQKKSGASLGSSGGK
;
A
#
# COMPACT_ATOMS: atom_id res chain seq x y z
N MET A 1 -39.13 24.09 -18.04
CA MET A 1 -38.19 24.91 -17.24
C MET A 1 -37.95 26.18 -18.03
N VAL A 2 -38.35 27.35 -17.53
CA VAL A 2 -38.16 28.62 -18.25
C VAL A 2 -36.66 28.93 -18.24
N LEU A 3 -36.02 28.94 -19.41
CA LEU A 3 -34.61 29.30 -19.59
C LEU A 3 -34.46 30.82 -19.37
N SER A 4 -34.54 31.26 -18.12
CA SER A 4 -34.37 32.66 -17.75
C SER A 4 -32.93 33.09 -18.03
N ASN A 5 -32.76 34.00 -19.00
CA ASN A 5 -31.50 34.58 -19.53
C ASN A 5 -30.74 33.76 -20.59
N SER A 6 -31.45 33.13 -21.52
CA SER A 6 -30.85 32.60 -22.75
C SER A 6 -30.41 33.73 -23.70
N PHE A 7 -29.21 33.63 -24.28
CA PHE A 7 -28.68 34.59 -25.28
C PHE A 7 -29.61 34.74 -26.49
N PHE A 8 -30.34 33.68 -26.81
CA PHE A 8 -31.32 33.70 -27.88
C PHE A 8 -32.48 34.65 -27.58
N GLN A 9 -32.99 34.64 -26.35
CA GLN A 9 -34.12 35.46 -25.94
C GLN A 9 -33.74 36.95 -25.94
N SER A 10 -32.51 37.28 -25.55
CA SER A 10 -32.02 38.67 -25.60
C SER A 10 -31.71 39.15 -27.03
N LYS A 11 -31.22 38.26 -27.91
CA LYS A 11 -30.83 38.63 -29.27
C LYS A 11 -32.00 38.71 -30.26
N PHE A 12 -32.99 37.84 -30.11
CA PHE A 12 -34.11 37.74 -31.06
C PHE A 12 -35.46 38.13 -30.48
N ASP A 13 -35.51 38.54 -29.21
CA ASP A 13 -36.73 38.93 -28.49
C ASP A 13 -37.86 37.90 -28.66
N ALA A 14 -37.47 36.62 -28.56
CA ALA A 14 -38.27 35.45 -28.86
C ALA A 14 -38.37 34.54 -27.64
N GLY A 15 -39.56 33.96 -27.40
CA GLY A 15 -39.79 33.02 -26.31
C GLY A 15 -39.25 31.64 -26.66
N ILE A 16 -38.53 31.00 -25.72
CA ILE A 16 -38.15 29.59 -25.82
C ILE A 16 -38.89 28.81 -24.73
N GLU A 17 -39.70 27.84 -25.13
CA GLU A 17 -40.21 26.81 -24.23
C GLU A 17 -39.61 25.44 -24.58
N LYS A 18 -39.09 24.74 -23.57
CA LYS A 18 -38.68 23.33 -23.66
C LYS A 18 -39.69 22.47 -22.89
N LYS A 19 -40.40 21.58 -23.59
CA LYS A 19 -41.30 20.56 -23.02
C LYS A 19 -40.99 19.21 -23.67
N ASP A 20 -40.64 18.20 -22.85
CA ASP A 20 -40.51 16.79 -23.24
C ASP A 20 -39.78 16.51 -24.58
N GLY A 21 -38.62 17.14 -24.81
CA GLY A 21 -37.81 16.93 -26.03
C GLY A 21 -38.27 17.73 -27.26
N GLN A 22 -39.26 18.61 -27.10
CA GLN A 22 -39.69 19.56 -28.11
C GLN A 22 -39.29 20.99 -27.70
N TYR A 23 -38.66 21.70 -28.63
CA TYR A 23 -38.39 23.13 -28.51
C TYR A 23 -39.46 23.89 -29.25
N LYS A 24 -40.11 24.79 -28.55
CA LYS A 24 -41.05 25.75 -29.12
C LYS A 24 -40.39 27.12 -29.09
N LEU A 25 -40.03 27.62 -30.27
CA LEU A 25 -39.54 28.98 -30.46
C LEU A 25 -40.73 29.84 -30.89
N THR A 26 -41.12 30.81 -30.07
CA THR A 26 -42.23 31.71 -30.36
C THR A 26 -41.69 33.09 -30.70
N PHE A 27 -42.00 33.57 -31.91
CA PHE A 27 -41.65 34.92 -32.35
C PHE A 27 -42.92 35.75 -32.58
N GLN A 28 -42.88 37.04 -32.25
CA GLN A 28 -44.00 37.97 -32.51
C GLN A 28 -43.99 38.39 -33.97
N ARG A 29 -45.07 38.12 -34.72
CA ARG A 29 -45.16 38.39 -36.16
C ARG A 29 -44.94 39.87 -36.49
N VAL A 30 -45.42 40.78 -35.65
CA VAL A 30 -45.29 42.24 -35.84
C VAL A 30 -43.83 42.71 -35.92
N LYS A 31 -42.90 42.01 -35.28
CA LYS A 31 -41.47 42.35 -35.23
C LYS A 31 -40.67 41.73 -36.38
N ILE A 32 -41.31 40.89 -37.19
CA ILE A 32 -40.66 40.07 -38.21
C ILE A 32 -41.14 40.55 -39.58
N PRO A 33 -40.23 40.89 -40.51
CA PRO A 33 -40.60 41.31 -41.87
C PRO A 33 -40.98 40.10 -42.74
N LEU A 34 -41.91 39.24 -42.30
CA LEU A 34 -42.37 38.11 -43.08
C LEU A 34 -43.34 38.59 -44.17
N ARG A 35 -42.98 38.41 -45.44
CA ARG A 35 -43.84 38.78 -46.59
C ARG A 35 -44.77 37.65 -46.99
N ASP A 36 -44.28 36.42 -46.97
CA ASP A 36 -45.04 35.23 -47.35
C ASP A 36 -44.74 34.08 -46.39
N VAL A 37 -45.76 33.29 -46.04
CA VAL A 37 -45.65 32.14 -45.16
C VAL A 37 -44.89 31.00 -45.87
N GLU A 38 -44.93 30.94 -47.20
CA GLU A 38 -44.17 29.96 -47.99
C GLU A 38 -42.64 30.09 -47.81
N GLU A 39 -42.16 31.26 -47.41
CA GLU A 39 -40.73 31.49 -47.14
C GLU A 39 -40.23 30.61 -45.99
N LEU A 40 -41.12 30.27 -45.05
CA LEU A 40 -40.83 29.41 -43.90
C LEU A 40 -40.64 27.94 -44.30
N GLY A 41 -41.18 27.51 -45.44
CA GLY A 41 -41.01 26.14 -45.96
C GLY A 41 -39.54 25.77 -46.22
N ALA A 42 -38.67 26.77 -46.42
CA ALA A 42 -37.23 26.54 -46.54
C ALA A 42 -36.61 25.89 -45.29
N LEU A 43 -37.18 26.14 -44.10
CA LEU A 43 -36.72 25.57 -42.83
C LEU A 43 -37.19 24.12 -42.63
N GLU A 44 -38.34 23.77 -43.19
CA GLU A 44 -38.87 22.39 -43.18
C GLU A 44 -38.08 21.49 -44.14
N SER A 45 -37.50 22.07 -45.20
CA SER A 45 -36.68 21.34 -46.19
C SER A 45 -35.27 20.95 -45.71
N ILE A 46 -34.88 21.33 -44.49
CA ILE A 46 -33.53 21.06 -43.97
C ILE A 46 -33.50 19.67 -43.31
N GLU A 47 -32.83 18.73 -43.97
CA GLU A 47 -32.63 17.36 -43.48
C GLU A 47 -31.31 17.22 -42.71
N ASP A 48 -31.23 17.80 -41.51
CA ASP A 48 -30.07 17.72 -40.61
C ASP A 48 -30.37 16.96 -39.29
N GLY A 49 -31.44 16.14 -39.30
CA GLY A 49 -31.80 15.24 -38.20
C GLY A 49 -32.69 15.86 -37.12
N ILE A 50 -32.99 17.16 -37.22
CA ILE A 50 -33.99 17.86 -36.39
C ILE A 50 -35.26 18.04 -37.21
N GLY A 51 -36.36 17.42 -36.79
CA GLY A 51 -37.66 17.64 -37.42
C GLY A 51 -38.21 19.02 -37.03
N ARG A 52 -38.15 19.98 -37.94
CA ARG A 52 -38.71 21.33 -37.74
C ARG A 52 -40.10 21.39 -38.38
N LYS A 53 -41.10 21.72 -37.57
CA LYS A 53 -42.46 22.03 -38.03
C LYS A 53 -42.75 23.48 -37.71
N ILE A 54 -43.34 24.20 -38.66
CA ILE A 54 -43.61 25.62 -38.48
C ILE A 54 -45.10 25.86 -38.51
N GLU A 55 -45.59 26.50 -37.45
CA GLU A 55 -46.98 26.94 -37.34
C GLU A 55 -46.99 28.47 -37.29
N ALA A 56 -47.47 29.09 -38.35
CA ALA A 56 -47.65 30.53 -38.42
C ALA A 56 -49.10 30.90 -38.07
N THR A 57 -49.29 31.58 -36.95
CA THR A 57 -50.58 32.16 -36.51
C THR A 57 -50.64 33.65 -36.91
N GLU A 58 -51.79 34.31 -36.72
CA GLU A 58 -51.95 35.74 -37.03
C GLU A 58 -50.98 36.63 -36.24
N ASP A 59 -50.71 36.30 -34.97
CA ASP A 59 -49.87 37.12 -34.08
C ASP A 59 -48.47 36.54 -33.81
N GLU A 60 -48.31 35.21 -33.94
CA GLU A 60 -47.10 34.49 -33.53
C GLU A 60 -46.62 33.48 -34.58
N ILE A 61 -45.30 33.33 -34.70
CA ILE A 61 -44.66 32.24 -35.46
C ILE A 61 -44.07 31.26 -34.46
N ILE A 62 -44.50 30.00 -34.55
CA ILE A 62 -44.04 28.91 -33.70
C ILE A 62 -43.17 27.98 -34.53
N VAL A 63 -41.89 27.86 -34.17
CA VAL A 63 -41.00 26.83 -34.71
C VAL A 63 -40.91 25.70 -33.68
N ALA A 64 -41.55 24.57 -33.98
CA ALA A 64 -41.48 23.35 -33.19
C ALA A 64 -40.36 22.47 -33.73
N ALA A 65 -39.28 22.33 -32.97
CA ALA A 65 -38.18 21.44 -33.30
C ALA A 65 -38.23 20.19 -32.41
N THR A 66 -38.32 19.01 -33.03
CA THR A 66 -38.29 17.73 -32.34
C THR A 66 -36.87 17.19 -32.34
N GLU A 67 -36.28 17.01 -31.15
CA GLU A 67 -34.98 16.35 -31.01
C GLU A 67 -35.06 14.88 -31.44
N ASN A 68 -34.09 14.41 -32.23
CA ASN A 68 -33.85 12.98 -32.41
C ASN A 68 -32.91 12.49 -31.29
N HIS A 69 -33.10 11.26 -30.81
CA HIS A 69 -32.35 10.66 -29.69
C HIS A 69 -30.83 10.57 -29.94
N GLU A 70 -30.37 10.69 -31.18
CA GLU A 70 -28.95 10.62 -31.54
C GLU A 70 -28.20 11.94 -31.35
N LEU A 71 -28.90 13.07 -31.25
CA LEU A 71 -28.30 14.39 -31.12
C LEU A 71 -28.04 14.74 -29.66
N LYS A 72 -26.82 15.22 -29.38
CA LYS A 72 -26.42 15.67 -28.05
C LYS A 72 -26.31 17.20 -27.99
N PRO A 73 -26.68 17.84 -26.86
CA PRO A 73 -26.57 19.28 -26.68
C PRO A 73 -25.11 19.73 -26.54
N PHE A 74 -24.80 20.97 -26.92
CA PHE A 74 -23.45 21.54 -26.81
C PHE A 74 -22.79 21.36 -25.43
N GLU A 75 -23.56 21.42 -24.34
CA GLU A 75 -23.05 21.27 -22.97
C GLU A 75 -22.31 19.95 -22.73
N ASP A 76 -22.72 18.88 -23.43
CA ASP A 76 -22.08 17.57 -23.29
C ASP A 76 -20.67 17.53 -23.88
N LEU A 77 -20.32 18.44 -24.80
CA LEU A 77 -18.95 18.56 -25.32
C LEU A 77 -17.95 18.88 -24.22
N ASN A 78 -18.38 19.48 -23.10
CA ASN A 78 -17.49 19.76 -21.98
C ASN A 78 -16.91 18.48 -21.34
N LYS A 79 -17.65 17.37 -21.41
CA LYS A 79 -17.26 16.05 -20.86
C LYS A 79 -16.33 15.27 -21.78
N GLU A 80 -16.32 15.61 -23.07
CA GLU A 80 -15.53 14.91 -24.10
C GLU A 80 -14.03 15.28 -24.02
N THR A 81 -13.20 14.49 -24.69
CA THR A 81 -11.73 14.66 -24.71
C THR A 81 -11.31 15.94 -25.44
N LEU A 82 -10.09 16.41 -25.19
CA LEU A 82 -9.55 17.58 -25.90
C LEU A 82 -9.54 17.36 -27.43
N MET A 83 -9.21 16.14 -27.87
CA MET A 83 -9.18 15.78 -29.28
C MET A 83 -10.57 15.88 -29.93
N GLU A 84 -11.60 15.38 -29.26
CA GLU A 84 -13.00 15.47 -29.73
C GLU A 84 -13.48 16.92 -29.78
N LYS A 85 -13.15 17.74 -28.78
CA LYS A 85 -13.41 19.19 -28.79
C LYS A 85 -12.76 19.89 -29.99
N LEU A 86 -11.53 19.50 -30.34
CA LEU A 86 -10.82 20.02 -31.52
C LEU A 86 -11.44 19.54 -32.84
N ILE A 87 -11.93 18.30 -32.91
CA ILE A 87 -12.67 17.78 -34.07
C ILE A 87 -13.95 18.58 -34.27
N PHE A 88 -14.73 18.78 -33.21
CA PHE A 88 -15.95 19.58 -33.25
C PHE A 88 -15.66 21.02 -33.71
N ALA A 89 -14.65 21.68 -33.12
CA ALA A 89 -14.25 23.02 -33.52
C ALA A 89 -13.85 23.11 -35.00
N SER A 90 -13.13 22.10 -35.51
CA SER A 90 -12.76 22.02 -36.93
C SER A 90 -13.99 21.87 -37.84
N ASN A 91 -14.94 21.00 -37.46
CA ASN A 91 -16.19 20.79 -38.20
C ASN A 91 -17.07 22.04 -38.21
N LEU A 92 -17.13 22.77 -37.09
CA LEU A 92 -17.84 24.05 -36.99
C LEU A 92 -17.23 25.11 -37.91
N ILE A 93 -15.91 25.26 -37.91
CA ILE A 93 -15.22 26.19 -38.80
C ILE A 93 -15.45 25.77 -40.27
N HIS A 94 -15.40 24.48 -40.57
CA HIS A 94 -15.64 23.96 -41.91
C HIS A 94 -17.07 24.27 -42.40
N PHE A 95 -18.06 24.12 -41.53
CA PHE A 95 -19.46 24.43 -41.84
C PHE A 95 -19.65 25.89 -42.26
N PHE A 96 -19.06 26.84 -41.52
CA PHE A 96 -19.18 28.27 -41.86
C PHE A 96 -18.27 28.69 -43.02
N ALA A 97 -17.07 28.10 -43.16
CA ALA A 97 -16.11 28.48 -44.19
C ALA A 97 -16.50 28.04 -45.62
N ASN A 98 -17.23 26.93 -45.76
CA ASN A 98 -17.61 26.38 -47.06
C ASN A 98 -19.06 26.70 -47.46
N ARG A 99 -19.79 27.45 -46.63
CA ARG A 99 -21.20 27.74 -46.89
C ARG A 99 -21.33 28.79 -48.00
N GLN A 100 -22.12 28.46 -49.00
CA GLN A 100 -22.55 29.42 -50.02
C GLN A 100 -23.70 30.27 -49.47
N PRO A 101 -23.90 31.51 -49.98
CA PRO A 101 -25.03 32.33 -49.61
C PRO A 101 -26.33 31.58 -49.96
N SER A 102 -27.01 31.09 -48.94
CA SER A 102 -28.30 30.42 -49.02
C SER A 102 -29.35 31.32 -48.38
N ARG A 103 -30.63 31.08 -48.71
CA ARG A 103 -31.75 31.76 -48.06
C ARG A 103 -31.76 31.52 -46.55
N VAL A 104 -31.20 30.39 -46.10
CA VAL A 104 -31.14 29.97 -44.70
C VAL A 104 -29.84 30.44 -44.04
N ILE A 105 -29.97 31.18 -42.93
CA ILE A 105 -28.87 31.84 -42.22
C ILE A 105 -28.66 31.17 -40.85
N PRO A 106 -27.57 30.41 -40.64
CA PRO A 106 -27.26 29.84 -39.33
C PRO A 106 -26.80 30.91 -38.33
N SER A 107 -27.20 30.75 -37.08
CA SER A 107 -26.65 31.55 -35.97
C SER A 107 -25.86 30.67 -35.00
N CYS A 108 -24.65 31.08 -34.65
CA CYS A 108 -23.74 30.29 -33.83
C CYS A 108 -23.76 30.79 -32.38
N PHE A 109 -24.40 30.02 -31.49
CA PHE A 109 -24.36 30.24 -30.05
C PHE A 109 -24.54 28.89 -29.34
N PRO A 110 -24.02 28.70 -28.11
CA PRO A 110 -23.99 27.40 -27.45
C PRO A 110 -25.35 26.71 -27.36
N GLU A 111 -26.40 27.45 -27.04
CA GLU A 111 -27.77 26.92 -26.89
C GLU A 111 -28.42 26.51 -28.22
N ASN A 112 -27.92 27.03 -29.36
CA ASN A 112 -28.43 26.65 -30.68
C ASN A 112 -27.85 25.33 -31.17
N ILE A 113 -26.74 24.89 -30.57
CA ILE A 113 -25.85 23.93 -31.19
C ILE A 113 -26.06 22.55 -30.58
N TYR A 114 -26.27 21.60 -31.47
CA TYR A 114 -26.27 20.18 -31.20
C TYR A 114 -25.16 19.54 -32.00
N PHE A 115 -24.76 18.34 -31.62
CA PHE A 115 -23.78 17.57 -32.37
C PHE A 115 -24.23 16.12 -32.58
N THR A 116 -23.91 15.61 -33.76
CA THR A 116 -24.06 14.18 -34.10
C THR A 116 -22.94 13.36 -33.46
N PRO A 117 -23.05 12.02 -33.39
CA PRO A 117 -21.94 11.16 -32.95
C PRO A 117 -20.63 11.36 -33.73
N GLY A 118 -20.69 11.89 -34.96
CA GLY A 118 -19.52 12.28 -35.76
C GLY A 118 -18.96 13.67 -35.44
N PHE A 119 -19.40 14.31 -34.36
CA PHE A 119 -19.06 15.68 -33.96
C PHE A 119 -19.36 16.73 -35.04
N GLN A 120 -20.41 16.51 -35.85
CA GLN A 120 -20.87 17.51 -36.81
C GLN A 120 -21.88 18.44 -36.14
N PRO A 121 -21.74 19.77 -36.29
CA PRO A 121 -22.67 20.72 -35.68
C PRO A 121 -24.01 20.75 -36.44
N VAL A 122 -25.09 20.75 -35.67
CA VAL A 122 -26.47 20.91 -36.13
C VAL A 122 -27.08 22.07 -35.34
N PHE A 123 -27.86 22.92 -36.01
CA PHE A 123 -28.45 24.11 -35.39
C PHE A 123 -29.95 23.92 -35.18
N LEU A 124 -30.45 24.33 -34.01
CA LEU A 124 -31.87 24.30 -33.70
C LEU A 124 -32.63 25.33 -34.55
N HIS A 125 -32.15 26.58 -34.51
CA HIS A 125 -32.71 27.75 -35.18
C HIS A 125 -31.85 28.21 -36.35
N TYR A 126 -32.52 28.51 -37.46
CA TYR A 126 -31.95 29.21 -38.59
C TYR A 126 -32.82 30.44 -38.92
N GLY A 127 -32.18 31.53 -39.31
CA GLY A 127 -32.83 32.66 -39.93
C GLY A 127 -33.14 32.42 -41.40
N ILE A 128 -33.99 33.26 -41.95
CA ILE A 128 -34.33 33.29 -43.37
C ILE A 128 -34.07 34.71 -43.84
N LYS A 129 -33.28 34.84 -44.90
CA LYS A 129 -32.93 36.13 -45.49
C LYS A 129 -34.19 36.95 -45.75
N ASP A 130 -34.19 38.19 -45.29
CA ASP A 130 -35.29 39.17 -45.44
C ASP A 130 -36.61 38.81 -44.73
N SER A 131 -36.70 37.64 -44.08
CA SER A 131 -37.95 37.13 -43.49
C SER A 131 -37.82 36.85 -42.00
N LEU A 132 -36.88 35.99 -41.56
CA LEU A 132 -36.79 35.52 -40.17
C LEU A 132 -35.39 35.82 -39.58
N PRO A 133 -35.28 36.38 -38.36
CA PRO A 133 -33.99 36.70 -37.75
C PRO A 133 -33.06 35.48 -37.60
N PRO A 134 -31.75 35.60 -37.86
CA PRO A 134 -31.04 36.77 -38.40
C PRO A 134 -31.42 37.08 -39.86
N ILE A 135 -31.74 38.36 -40.11
CA ILE A 135 -32.29 38.87 -41.38
C ILE A 135 -31.22 38.90 -42.48
N ASP A 136 -29.99 39.25 -42.11
CA ASP A 136 -28.84 39.35 -43.00
C ASP A 136 -27.68 38.49 -42.52
N TYR A 137 -26.92 37.95 -43.47
CA TYR A 137 -25.69 37.21 -43.18
C TYR A 137 -24.48 38.14 -43.27
N SER A 138 -23.87 38.44 -42.12
CA SER A 138 -22.56 39.09 -42.03
C SER A 138 -21.48 38.06 -41.72
N ALA A 139 -20.47 37.97 -42.60
CA ALA A 139 -19.34 37.07 -42.42
C ALA A 139 -18.50 37.43 -41.16
N GLU A 140 -18.43 38.71 -40.82
CA GLU A 140 -17.71 39.20 -39.64
C GLU A 140 -18.43 38.79 -38.36
N GLU A 141 -19.76 38.96 -38.30
CA GLU A 141 -20.56 38.52 -37.15
C GLU A 141 -20.53 37.01 -36.98
N ALA A 142 -20.61 36.26 -38.08
CA ALA A 142 -20.48 34.81 -38.06
C ALA A 142 -19.11 34.38 -37.53
N LEU A 143 -18.02 35.06 -37.94
CA LEU A 143 -16.68 34.80 -37.45
C LEU A 143 -16.57 35.08 -35.94
N GLN A 144 -17.11 36.21 -35.48
CA GLN A 144 -17.11 36.56 -34.04
C GLN A 144 -17.89 35.54 -33.21
N GLN A 145 -19.07 35.14 -33.68
CA GLN A 145 -19.88 34.11 -33.03
C GLN A 145 -19.15 32.76 -32.95
N VAL A 146 -18.54 32.30 -34.05
CA VAL A 146 -17.77 31.06 -34.08
C VAL A 146 -16.56 31.13 -33.14
N LYS A 147 -15.83 32.26 -33.11
CA LYS A 147 -14.73 32.49 -32.17
C LYS A 147 -15.21 32.42 -30.72
N ALA A 148 -16.32 33.09 -30.40
CA ALA A 148 -16.87 33.10 -29.05
C ALA A 148 -17.34 31.70 -28.62
N THR A 149 -17.97 30.93 -29.51
CA THR A 149 -18.40 29.54 -29.22
C THR A 149 -17.20 28.63 -28.98
N ILE A 150 -16.16 28.71 -29.81
CA ILE A 150 -14.93 27.92 -29.63
C ILE A 150 -14.20 28.37 -28.35
N ALA A 151 -14.12 29.67 -28.07
CA ALA A 151 -13.52 30.18 -26.84
C ALA A 151 -14.25 29.63 -25.60
N PHE A 152 -15.59 29.67 -25.60
CA PHE A 152 -16.42 29.10 -24.54
C PHE A 152 -16.20 27.59 -24.37
N LEU A 153 -15.99 26.83 -25.45
CA LEU A 153 -15.72 25.40 -25.40
C LEU A 153 -14.38 25.04 -24.71
N PHE A 154 -13.34 25.85 -24.93
CA PHE A 154 -12.00 25.61 -24.39
C PHE A 154 -11.73 26.29 -23.06
N ASP A 155 -12.49 27.35 -22.73
CA ASP A 155 -12.38 28.10 -21.49
C ASP A 155 -13.79 28.39 -20.92
N PRO A 156 -14.36 27.43 -20.18
CA PRO A 156 -15.69 27.56 -19.58
C PRO A 156 -15.73 28.54 -18.39
N SER A 157 -14.62 29.23 -18.08
CA SER A 157 -14.54 30.14 -16.93
C SER A 157 -15.38 31.42 -17.11
N ASN A 158 -15.65 31.81 -18.35
CA ASN A 158 -16.43 33.01 -18.69
C ASN A 158 -17.70 32.64 -19.46
N THR A 159 -18.71 33.51 -19.42
CA THR A 159 -19.94 33.34 -20.20
C THR A 159 -19.72 33.65 -21.67
N PHE A 160 -20.59 33.12 -22.54
CA PHE A 160 -20.53 33.36 -23.98
C PHE A 160 -20.60 34.87 -24.32
N ASP A 161 -21.43 35.64 -23.62
CA ASP A 161 -21.57 37.09 -23.81
C ASP A 161 -20.27 37.85 -23.61
N THR A 162 -19.47 37.44 -22.61
CA THR A 162 -18.17 38.04 -22.32
C THR A 162 -17.20 37.84 -23.49
N TYR A 163 -17.18 36.64 -24.08
CA TYR A 163 -16.36 36.34 -25.25
C TYR A 163 -16.83 37.07 -26.51
N LEU A 164 -18.14 37.24 -26.69
CA LEU A 164 -18.70 37.99 -27.81
C LEU A 164 -18.35 39.48 -27.74
N LYS A 165 -18.37 40.06 -26.52
CA LYS A 165 -18.01 41.47 -26.27
C LYS A 165 -16.50 41.71 -26.20
N PHE A 166 -15.68 40.68 -26.37
CA PHE A 166 -14.21 40.71 -26.24
C PHE A 166 -13.68 41.14 -24.85
N ASP A 167 -14.48 41.00 -23.79
CA ASP A 167 -14.14 41.44 -22.43
C ASP A 167 -13.58 40.30 -21.57
N PHE A 168 -12.58 39.57 -22.07
CA PHE A 168 -12.05 38.38 -21.39
C PHE A 168 -10.76 38.65 -20.62
N ASP A 169 -10.59 38.00 -19.45
CA ASP A 169 -9.43 38.17 -18.58
C ASP A 169 -8.10 37.78 -19.28
N ALA A 170 -7.02 38.49 -18.94
CA ALA A 170 -5.66 38.18 -19.34
C ALA A 170 -5.19 36.78 -18.89
N LYS A 171 -5.92 36.09 -18.00
CA LYS A 171 -5.65 34.69 -17.64
C LYS A 171 -6.17 33.65 -18.64
N ALA A 172 -6.89 34.05 -19.68
CA ALA A 172 -7.42 33.13 -20.69
C ALA A 172 -6.33 32.25 -21.33
N VAL A 173 -6.71 31.03 -21.67
CA VAL A 173 -5.83 30.01 -22.27
C VAL A 173 -5.12 30.59 -23.51
N ARG A 174 -3.81 30.31 -23.66
CA ARG A 174 -3.00 30.80 -24.79
C ARG A 174 -3.66 30.54 -26.15
N PHE A 175 -4.35 29.41 -26.28
CA PHE A 175 -5.15 29.04 -27.45
C PHE A 175 -6.25 30.06 -27.76
N VAL A 176 -7.07 30.42 -26.77
CA VAL A 176 -8.18 31.38 -26.90
C VAL A 176 -7.66 32.76 -27.33
N LYS A 177 -6.54 33.22 -26.76
CA LYS A 177 -5.91 34.48 -27.20
C LYS A 177 -5.48 34.46 -28.66
N ASN A 178 -4.93 33.34 -29.13
CA ASN A 178 -4.53 33.19 -30.53
C ASN A 178 -5.74 33.05 -31.46
N LEU A 179 -6.86 32.50 -30.97
CA LEU A 179 -8.13 32.38 -31.68
C LEU A 179 -8.67 33.76 -32.07
N PHE A 180 -8.69 34.71 -31.14
CA PHE A 180 -9.20 36.06 -31.37
C PHE A 180 -8.32 36.90 -32.30
N ARG A 181 -7.01 36.59 -32.39
CA ARG A 181 -6.07 37.22 -33.34
C ARG A 181 -6.28 36.80 -34.81
N CYS A 182 -7.08 35.78 -35.08
CA CYS A 182 -7.30 35.31 -36.45
C CYS A 182 -8.32 36.20 -37.16
N GLU A 183 -7.96 36.84 -38.27
CA GLU A 183 -8.88 37.71 -39.02
C GLU A 183 -9.84 36.92 -39.93
N ASP A 184 -9.42 35.74 -40.41
CA ASP A 184 -10.19 34.93 -41.36
C ASP A 184 -10.54 33.52 -40.85
N PHE A 185 -11.60 32.93 -41.39
CA PHE A 185 -11.95 31.51 -41.21
C PHE A 185 -10.80 30.56 -41.63
N ARG A 186 -10.01 30.94 -42.66
CA ARG A 186 -8.85 30.15 -43.11
C ARG A 186 -7.74 30.14 -42.05
N SER A 187 -7.47 31.29 -41.45
CA SER A 187 -6.47 31.43 -40.37
C SER A 187 -6.91 30.68 -39.12
N LEU A 188 -8.21 30.76 -38.80
CA LEU A 188 -8.84 30.02 -37.71
C LEU A 188 -8.70 28.50 -37.89
N LYS A 189 -9.02 27.99 -39.09
CA LYS A 189 -8.88 26.56 -39.43
C LYS A 189 -7.44 26.07 -39.25
N ARG A 190 -6.45 26.84 -39.72
CA ARG A 190 -5.02 26.48 -39.58
C ARG A 190 -4.59 26.39 -38.12
N LEU A 191 -5.09 27.28 -37.27
CA LEU A 191 -4.77 27.29 -35.85
C LEU A 191 -5.32 26.05 -35.13
N VAL A 192 -6.59 25.71 -35.36
CA VAL A 192 -7.22 24.52 -34.78
C VAL A 192 -6.53 23.25 -35.26
N GLU A 193 -6.24 23.15 -36.56
CA GLU A 193 -5.56 21.99 -37.14
C GLU A 193 -4.14 21.81 -36.57
N LYS A 194 -3.43 22.91 -36.33
CA LYS A 194 -2.10 22.87 -35.71
C LYS A 194 -2.14 22.30 -34.30
N GLU A 195 -3.11 22.70 -33.48
CA GLU A 195 -3.27 22.13 -32.14
C GLU A 195 -3.74 20.66 -32.20
N ARG A 196 -4.62 20.32 -33.14
CA ARG A 196 -5.05 18.94 -33.38
C ARG A 196 -3.88 18.00 -33.71
N ILE A 197 -2.97 18.41 -34.60
CA ILE A 197 -1.78 17.62 -34.95
C ILE A 197 -0.85 17.43 -33.74
N LYS A 198 -0.69 18.46 -32.90
CA LYS A 198 0.10 18.35 -31.67
C LYS A 198 -0.52 17.36 -30.69
N GLU A 199 -1.84 17.40 -30.51
CA GLU A 199 -2.53 16.49 -29.61
C GLU A 199 -2.42 15.03 -30.09
N ILE A 200 -2.63 14.79 -31.39
CA ILE A 200 -2.41 13.45 -31.99
C ILE A 200 -0.97 12.97 -31.74
N ALA A 201 0.02 13.86 -31.85
CA ALA A 201 1.41 13.51 -31.57
C ALA A 201 1.63 13.19 -30.08
N ALA A 202 1.02 13.96 -29.17
CA ALA A 202 1.08 13.72 -27.73
C ALA A 202 0.41 12.40 -27.34
N GLU A 203 -0.76 12.09 -27.89
CA GLU A 203 -1.45 10.81 -27.71
C GLU A 203 -0.63 9.64 -28.27
N ARG A 204 -0.03 9.79 -29.45
CA ARG A 204 0.86 8.75 -30.00
C ARG A 204 2.09 8.51 -29.14
N LEU A 205 2.61 9.54 -28.48
CA LEU A 205 3.70 9.43 -27.51
C LEU A 205 3.23 8.81 -26.19
N SER A 206 2.00 9.08 -25.75
CA SER A 206 1.43 8.52 -24.52
C SER A 206 1.02 7.05 -24.68
N VAL A 207 0.44 6.66 -25.81
CA VAL A 207 0.19 5.26 -26.18
C VAL A 207 1.51 4.48 -26.31
N ARG A 208 2.60 5.18 -26.63
CA ARG A 208 3.98 4.64 -26.64
C ARG A 208 4.76 4.91 -25.35
N LEU A 209 4.11 5.16 -24.21
CA LEU A 209 4.84 5.32 -22.95
C LEU A 209 5.64 4.04 -22.61
N PRO A 210 6.93 4.20 -22.25
CA PRO A 210 7.89 3.12 -22.16
C PRO A 210 7.63 2.33 -20.89
N LYS A 211 7.18 1.08 -21.05
CA LYS A 211 6.94 0.10 -19.97
C LYS A 211 8.09 0.02 -18.94
N ARG A 212 9.31 0.44 -19.30
CA ARG A 212 10.50 0.46 -18.43
C ARG A 212 10.38 1.33 -17.18
N LYS A 213 9.79 2.54 -17.23
CA LYS A 213 9.68 3.39 -16.03
C LYS A 213 8.67 2.85 -15.02
N ASN A 214 7.61 2.20 -15.50
CA ASN A 214 6.61 1.57 -14.64
C ASN A 214 7.14 0.28 -14.00
N LEU A 215 7.91 -0.52 -14.76
CA LEU A 215 8.57 -1.73 -14.24
C LEU A 215 9.58 -1.41 -13.11
N ALA A 216 10.36 -0.33 -13.23
CA ALA A 216 11.29 0.09 -12.17
C ALA A 216 10.54 0.53 -10.90
N LYS A 217 9.49 1.35 -11.03
CA LYS A 217 8.66 1.78 -9.89
C LYS A 217 7.95 0.60 -9.22
N ASN A 218 7.38 -0.30 -10.02
CA ASN A 218 6.70 -1.49 -9.52
C ASN A 218 7.69 -2.49 -8.91
N GLY A 219 8.91 -2.59 -9.46
CA GLY A 219 10.00 -3.40 -8.91
C GLY A 219 10.49 -2.91 -7.55
N ILE A 220 10.59 -1.59 -7.34
CA ILE A 220 10.92 -1.00 -6.04
C ILE A 220 9.79 -1.27 -5.03
N MET A 221 8.53 -1.14 -5.44
CA MET A 221 7.38 -1.48 -4.60
C MET A 221 7.39 -2.95 -4.19
N ILE A 222 7.53 -3.88 -5.14
CA ILE A 222 7.61 -5.32 -4.84
C ILE A 222 8.83 -5.64 -3.97
N GLY A 223 9.99 -5.06 -4.26
CA GLY A 223 11.21 -5.26 -3.48
C GLY A 223 11.04 -4.79 -2.04
N SER A 224 10.37 -3.65 -1.82
CA SER A 224 10.09 -3.14 -0.48
C SER A 224 9.19 -4.07 0.32
N ILE A 225 8.16 -4.65 -0.30
CA ILE A 225 7.23 -5.57 0.36
C ILE A 225 7.93 -6.87 0.74
N VAL A 226 8.74 -7.43 -0.17
CA VAL A 226 9.50 -8.67 0.09
C VAL A 226 10.51 -8.49 1.23
N LEU A 227 11.13 -7.30 1.34
CA LEU A 227 12.06 -7.00 2.44
C LEU A 227 11.33 -6.73 3.77
N LEU A 228 10.13 -6.13 3.73
CA LEU A 228 9.40 -5.73 4.93
C LEU A 228 8.76 -6.92 5.67
N ILE A 229 8.28 -7.93 4.95
CA ILE A 229 7.63 -9.11 5.54
C ILE A 229 8.51 -9.85 6.56
N PRO A 230 9.76 -10.26 6.25
CA PRO A 230 10.61 -10.95 7.23
C PRO A 230 10.98 -10.05 8.41
N LEU A 231 11.10 -8.74 8.19
CA LEU A 231 11.37 -7.79 9.27
C LEU A 231 10.19 -7.71 10.24
N ILE A 232 8.96 -7.69 9.74
CA ILE A 232 7.74 -7.72 10.58
C ILE A 232 7.64 -9.03 11.36
N ILE A 233 7.96 -10.17 10.76
CA ILE A 233 7.93 -11.47 11.45
C ILE A 233 8.95 -11.48 12.61
N LEU A 234 10.16 -10.97 12.38
CA LEU A 234 11.20 -10.87 13.40
C LEU A 234 10.78 -9.94 14.56
N THR A 235 10.19 -8.79 14.25
CA THR A 235 9.75 -7.84 15.29
C THR A 235 8.61 -8.42 16.13
N ILE A 236 7.65 -9.11 15.50
CA ILE A 236 6.56 -9.80 16.22
C ILE A 236 7.13 -10.88 17.14
N TYR A 237 8.06 -11.70 16.64
CA TYR A 237 8.71 -12.74 17.45
C TYR A 237 9.41 -12.14 18.68
N ALA A 238 10.21 -11.08 18.48
CA ALA A 238 10.91 -10.41 19.58
C ALA A 238 9.93 -9.78 20.58
N PHE A 239 8.87 -9.13 20.13
CA PHE A 239 7.98 -8.39 21.02
C PHE A 239 6.99 -9.30 21.77
N ILE A 240 6.46 -10.34 21.13
CA ILE A 240 5.44 -11.21 21.75
C ILE A 240 6.08 -12.31 22.60
N ILE A 241 7.27 -12.81 22.24
CA ILE A 241 7.88 -13.95 22.93
C ILE A 241 9.04 -13.52 23.80
N GLN A 242 9.95 -12.68 23.31
CA GLN A 242 11.18 -12.35 24.04
C GLN A 242 10.94 -11.36 25.18
N MET A 243 10.28 -10.22 24.89
CA MET A 243 9.99 -9.17 25.89
C MET A 243 9.23 -9.67 27.15
N PRO A 244 8.10 -10.39 27.05
CA PRO A 244 7.40 -10.81 28.27
C PRO A 244 8.23 -11.81 29.09
N ARG A 245 9.07 -12.64 28.46
CA ARG A 245 9.94 -13.57 29.17
C ARG A 245 11.02 -12.84 29.98
N GLU A 246 11.61 -11.80 29.41
CA GLU A 246 12.59 -10.97 30.11
C GLU A 246 11.95 -10.22 31.29
N ASN A 247 10.74 -9.68 31.11
CA ASN A 247 9.98 -9.06 32.20
C ASN A 247 9.67 -10.05 33.34
N LEU A 248 9.31 -11.30 33.02
CA LEU A 248 9.07 -12.33 34.04
C LEU A 248 10.33 -12.64 34.86
N PHE A 249 11.50 -12.71 34.21
CA PHE A 249 12.76 -12.93 34.92
C PHE A 249 13.17 -11.73 35.78
N GLN A 250 12.94 -10.51 35.32
CA GLN A 250 13.21 -9.30 36.11
C GLN A 250 12.29 -9.22 37.33
N GLN A 251 10.99 -9.47 37.13
CA GLN A 251 10.02 -9.46 38.22
C GLN A 251 10.29 -10.59 39.23
N SER A 252 10.67 -11.79 38.77
CA SER A 252 11.05 -12.85 39.68
C SER A 252 12.31 -12.52 40.47
N HIS A 253 13.28 -11.85 39.84
CA HIS A 253 14.49 -11.39 40.50
C HIS A 253 14.18 -10.35 41.59
N GLU A 254 13.30 -9.39 41.30
CA GLU A 254 12.82 -8.40 42.28
C GLU A 254 12.15 -9.07 43.48
N PHE A 255 11.20 -9.98 43.25
CA PHE A 255 10.57 -10.75 44.33
C PHE A 255 11.56 -11.60 45.14
N PHE A 256 12.62 -12.10 44.50
CA PHE A 256 13.66 -12.84 45.19
C PHE A 256 14.47 -11.94 46.13
N LEU A 257 14.83 -10.72 45.69
CA LEU A 257 15.52 -9.74 46.52
C LEU A 257 14.65 -9.26 47.69
N GLU A 258 13.33 -9.14 47.48
CA GLU A 258 12.35 -8.82 48.53
C GLU A 258 12.05 -10.00 49.47
N SER A 259 12.71 -11.15 49.31
CA SER A 259 12.47 -12.40 50.06
C SER A 259 11.04 -12.96 49.93
N GLN A 260 10.33 -12.62 48.85
CA GLN A 260 8.99 -13.12 48.53
C GLN A 260 9.06 -14.42 47.71
N TYR A 261 9.61 -15.48 48.30
CA TYR A 261 9.89 -16.75 47.62
C TYR A 261 8.64 -17.44 47.01
N SER A 262 7.44 -17.22 47.56
CA SER A 262 6.19 -17.76 46.99
C SER A 262 5.81 -17.09 45.65
N ASN A 263 6.06 -15.79 45.53
CA ASN A 263 5.77 -15.02 44.32
C ASN A 263 6.75 -15.38 43.19
N VAL A 264 8.02 -15.64 43.53
CA VAL A 264 9.03 -16.17 42.59
C VAL A 264 8.56 -17.49 41.96
N VAL A 265 8.07 -18.42 42.78
CA VAL A 265 7.56 -19.72 42.31
C VAL A 265 6.37 -19.52 41.39
N THR A 266 5.43 -18.66 41.75
CA THR A 266 4.20 -18.41 40.97
C THR A 266 4.51 -17.80 39.60
N THR A 267 5.39 -16.78 39.56
CA THR A 267 5.78 -16.08 38.33
C THR A 267 6.56 -16.99 37.37
N LEU A 268 7.46 -17.84 37.88
CA LEU A 268 8.30 -18.73 37.07
C LEU A 268 7.68 -20.11 36.78
N ASN A 269 6.49 -20.41 37.31
CA ASN A 269 5.84 -21.71 37.11
C ASN A 269 5.47 -21.97 35.64
N SER A 270 5.08 -20.91 34.92
CA SER A 270 4.67 -20.96 33.51
C SER A 270 5.83 -21.18 32.53
N VAL A 271 7.08 -21.02 32.98
CA VAL A 271 8.29 -21.13 32.15
C VAL A 271 8.94 -22.51 32.34
N SER A 272 9.43 -23.10 31.26
CA SER A 272 10.15 -24.38 31.28
C SER A 272 11.59 -24.25 31.80
N TYR A 273 12.04 -25.22 32.59
CA TYR A 273 13.40 -25.27 33.17
C TYR A 273 14.52 -25.09 32.14
N ASN A 274 14.43 -25.80 31.00
CA ASN A 274 15.43 -25.78 29.92
C ASN A 274 15.59 -24.41 29.26
N SER A 275 14.63 -23.50 29.47
CA SER A 275 14.53 -22.22 28.79
C SER A 275 14.88 -21.04 29.70
N MET A 276 15.24 -21.32 30.96
CA MET A 276 15.60 -20.34 31.97
C MET A 276 17.12 -20.11 31.99
N PRO A 277 17.58 -18.86 32.19
CA PRO A 277 18.96 -18.58 32.53
C PRO A 277 19.37 -19.24 33.86
N LYS A 278 20.66 -19.56 34.02
CA LYS A 278 21.21 -20.21 35.23
C LYS A 278 20.82 -19.49 36.54
N VAL A 279 20.82 -18.16 36.52
CA VAL A 279 20.48 -17.34 37.69
C VAL A 279 19.01 -17.52 38.08
N ALA A 280 18.09 -17.47 37.12
CA ALA A 280 16.66 -17.71 37.37
C ALA A 280 16.38 -19.15 37.84
N GLN A 281 17.11 -20.14 37.34
CA GLN A 281 17.02 -21.52 37.85
C GLN A 281 17.46 -21.61 39.31
N TYR A 282 18.55 -20.92 39.68
CA TYR A 282 19.03 -20.86 41.05
C TYR A 282 17.99 -20.20 41.97
N GLU A 283 17.48 -19.02 41.60
CA GLU A 283 16.45 -18.30 42.38
C GLU A 283 15.20 -19.15 42.59
N LEU A 284 14.75 -19.83 41.54
CA LEU A 284 13.60 -20.72 41.61
C LEU A 284 13.86 -21.93 42.53
N ALA A 285 15.02 -22.57 42.39
CA ALA A 285 15.41 -23.70 43.23
C ALA A 285 15.48 -23.31 44.72
N VAL A 286 16.12 -22.18 45.03
CA VAL A 286 16.19 -21.63 46.40
C VAL A 286 14.79 -21.30 46.92
N SER A 287 13.94 -20.70 46.08
CA SER A 287 12.57 -20.35 46.46
C SER A 287 11.73 -21.60 46.79
N TYR A 288 11.89 -22.68 46.03
CA TYR A 288 11.25 -23.96 46.35
C TYR A 288 11.75 -24.55 47.68
N VAL A 289 13.06 -24.55 47.93
CA VAL A 289 13.64 -25.04 49.20
C VAL A 289 13.14 -24.21 50.39
N LYS A 290 13.00 -22.89 50.23
CA LYS A 290 12.50 -21.97 51.27
C LYS A 290 11.01 -22.13 51.55
N ASN A 291 10.20 -22.41 50.52
CA ASN A 291 8.76 -22.64 50.65
C ASN A 291 8.42 -24.07 51.13
N GLU A 292 9.39 -24.97 51.13
CA GLU A 292 9.18 -26.35 51.56
C GLU A 292 9.17 -26.47 53.09
N ALA A 293 8.31 -27.36 53.60
CA ALA A 293 8.11 -27.61 55.03
C ALA A 293 9.29 -28.40 55.65
N LEU A 294 10.49 -27.82 55.64
CA LEU A 294 11.73 -28.34 56.22
C LEU A 294 12.10 -27.54 57.47
N THR A 295 12.86 -28.15 58.40
CA THR A 295 13.36 -27.42 59.57
C THR A 295 14.42 -26.39 59.14
N ALA A 296 14.51 -25.23 59.82
CA ALA A 296 15.45 -24.16 59.47
C ALA A 296 16.92 -24.64 59.34
N ALA A 297 17.33 -25.59 60.18
CA ALA A 297 18.67 -26.21 60.11
C ALA A 297 18.88 -27.06 58.84
N GLN A 298 17.85 -27.79 58.40
CA GLN A 298 17.89 -28.60 57.17
C GLN A 298 17.90 -27.70 55.93
N GLN A 299 17.08 -26.64 55.92
CA GLN A 299 17.08 -25.64 54.86
C GLN A 299 18.46 -24.97 54.73
N SER A 300 19.10 -24.56 55.84
CA SER A 300 20.43 -23.95 55.79
C SER A 300 21.50 -24.91 55.26
N ASN A 301 21.43 -26.21 55.60
CA ASN A 301 22.38 -27.20 55.08
C ASN A 301 22.24 -27.39 53.55
N ILE A 302 21.00 -27.44 53.06
CA ILE A 302 20.72 -27.52 51.62
C ILE A 302 21.20 -26.25 50.89
N LEU A 303 20.90 -25.07 51.43
CA LEU A 303 21.26 -23.80 50.82
C LEU A 303 22.78 -23.56 50.79
N ASN A 304 23.52 -24.09 51.77
CA ASN A 304 24.99 -24.04 51.74
C ASN A 304 25.58 -24.87 50.58
N ASN A 305 24.89 -25.91 50.14
CA ASN A 305 25.30 -26.77 49.02
C ASN A 305 24.77 -26.28 47.66
N VAL A 306 23.66 -25.54 47.65
CA VAL A 306 23.08 -24.93 46.44
C VAL A 306 23.63 -23.50 46.32
N THR A 307 24.80 -23.34 45.71
CA THR A 307 25.40 -22.03 45.39
C THR A 307 25.27 -21.71 43.91
N LEU A 308 25.52 -20.47 43.48
CA LEU A 308 25.50 -20.11 42.04
C LEU A 308 26.55 -20.85 41.19
N GLN A 309 27.54 -21.48 41.84
CA GLN A 309 28.59 -22.29 41.22
C GLN A 309 28.27 -23.80 41.23
N SER A 310 27.17 -24.23 41.86
CA SER A 310 26.81 -25.64 41.88
C SER A 310 26.39 -26.16 40.49
N ASN A 311 26.37 -27.49 40.36
CA ASN A 311 25.94 -28.16 39.14
C ASN A 311 24.46 -27.87 38.87
N LEU A 312 24.11 -27.58 37.60
CA LEU A 312 22.75 -27.30 37.13
C LEU A 312 21.75 -28.40 37.52
N LEU A 313 22.21 -29.66 37.62
CA LEU A 313 21.41 -30.80 38.05
C LEU A 313 20.87 -30.64 39.48
N TYR A 314 21.57 -29.95 40.39
CA TYR A 314 21.04 -29.65 41.73
C TYR A 314 19.85 -28.68 41.65
N TYR A 315 19.90 -27.67 40.77
CA TYR A 315 18.75 -26.79 40.56
C TYR A 315 17.58 -27.55 39.94
N GLN A 316 17.87 -28.38 38.93
CA GLN A 316 16.86 -29.21 38.28
C GLN A 316 16.13 -30.09 39.28
N TYR A 317 16.88 -30.74 40.18
CA TYR A 317 16.33 -31.59 41.24
C TYR A 317 15.33 -30.85 42.13
N TRP A 318 15.71 -29.68 42.67
CA TRP A 318 14.85 -28.92 43.58
C TRP A 318 13.63 -28.32 42.85
N ILE A 319 13.80 -27.90 41.60
CA ILE A 319 12.69 -27.41 40.77
C ILE A 319 11.70 -28.54 40.44
N GLN A 320 12.19 -29.72 40.05
CA GLN A 320 11.34 -30.89 39.77
C GLN A 320 10.59 -31.34 41.03
N THR A 321 11.28 -31.38 42.16
CA THR A 321 10.70 -31.71 43.46
C THR A 321 9.61 -30.71 43.86
N GLY A 322 9.88 -29.41 43.70
CA GLY A 322 8.93 -28.34 43.99
C GLY A 322 7.71 -28.28 43.06
N ARG A 323 7.87 -28.68 41.79
CA ARG A 323 6.77 -28.78 40.81
C ARG A 323 5.96 -30.09 40.92
N GLY A 324 6.36 -31.01 41.79
CA GLY A 324 5.69 -32.30 41.96
C GLY A 324 6.08 -33.38 40.95
N ASP A 325 7.11 -33.17 40.12
CA ASP A 325 7.67 -34.19 39.22
C ASP A 325 8.63 -35.11 40.00
N THR A 326 8.06 -36.02 40.79
CA THR A 326 8.80 -36.92 41.67
C THR A 326 9.65 -37.95 40.91
N SER A 327 9.20 -38.38 39.74
CA SER A 327 9.94 -39.34 38.89
C SER A 327 11.14 -38.68 38.22
N GLY A 328 10.98 -37.46 37.70
CA GLY A 328 12.08 -36.66 37.17
C GLY A 328 13.12 -36.34 38.25
N ALA A 329 12.66 -35.92 39.44
CA ALA A 329 13.53 -35.63 40.58
C ALA A 329 14.35 -36.86 41.01
N LEU A 330 13.75 -38.06 41.08
CA LEU A 330 14.45 -39.29 41.45
C LEU A 330 15.54 -39.65 40.43
N ASN A 331 15.25 -39.52 39.14
CA ASN A 331 16.24 -39.78 38.09
C ASN A 331 17.41 -38.78 38.15
N THR A 332 17.12 -37.49 38.37
CA THR A 332 18.15 -36.47 38.57
C THR A 332 18.99 -36.75 39.81
N ALA A 333 18.37 -37.17 40.93
CA ALA A 333 19.07 -37.53 42.16
C ALA A 333 19.98 -38.75 41.98
N ARG A 334 19.52 -39.79 41.26
CA ARG A 334 20.34 -40.95 40.90
C ARG A 334 21.52 -40.56 40.01
N SER A 335 21.33 -39.64 39.07
CA SER A 335 22.40 -39.10 38.24
C SER A 335 23.43 -38.28 39.02
N LEU A 336 23.00 -37.58 40.07
CA LEU A 336 23.88 -36.85 41.00
C LEU A 336 24.62 -37.80 41.97
N ASN A 337 24.17 -39.06 42.09
CA ASN A 337 24.66 -40.05 43.04
C ASN A 337 24.64 -39.56 44.51
N ASP A 338 23.74 -38.64 44.83
CA ASP A 338 23.64 -38.04 46.15
C ASP A 338 22.59 -38.79 46.99
N ARG A 339 23.07 -39.59 47.96
CA ARG A 339 22.24 -40.42 48.85
C ARG A 339 21.23 -39.58 49.64
N MET A 340 21.67 -38.40 50.06
CA MET A 340 20.90 -37.16 50.26
C MET A 340 19.51 -37.09 49.62
N LEU A 341 19.61 -36.79 48.34
CA LEU A 341 18.54 -36.40 47.46
C LEU A 341 17.75 -37.62 46.97
N ILE A 342 18.41 -38.77 46.83
CA ILE A 342 17.73 -40.02 46.46
C ILE A 342 16.72 -40.42 47.54
N ALA A 343 17.13 -40.39 48.82
CA ALA A 343 16.23 -40.71 49.94
C ALA A 343 15.06 -39.72 50.03
N TYR A 344 15.32 -38.43 49.80
CA TYR A 344 14.30 -37.39 49.82
C TYR A 344 13.29 -37.54 48.66
N ALA A 345 13.78 -37.79 47.45
CA ALA A 345 12.95 -38.02 46.27
C ALA A 345 12.05 -39.25 46.44
N LEU A 346 12.58 -40.35 46.99
CA LEU A 346 11.80 -41.56 47.30
C LEU A 346 10.70 -41.28 48.34
N LEU A 347 10.97 -40.45 49.34
CA LEU A 347 9.96 -40.04 50.32
C LEU A 347 8.83 -39.21 49.68
N LYS A 348 9.17 -38.30 48.77
CA LYS A 348 8.19 -37.52 48.00
C LYS A 348 7.41 -38.38 47.02
N GLU A 349 8.06 -39.33 46.35
CA GLU A 349 7.40 -40.30 45.48
C GLU A 349 6.42 -41.16 46.29
N LYS A 350 6.81 -41.63 47.49
CA LYS A 350 5.92 -42.35 48.40
C LYS A 350 4.66 -41.54 48.71
N ALA A 351 4.81 -40.26 49.06
CA ALA A 351 3.68 -39.38 49.34
C ALA A 351 2.80 -39.17 48.10
N ALA A 352 3.39 -39.00 46.92
CA ALA A 352 2.66 -38.85 45.65
C ALA A 352 1.86 -40.12 45.29
N VAL A 353 2.46 -41.31 45.43
CA VAL A 353 1.79 -42.61 45.19
C VAL A 353 0.68 -42.84 46.22
N GLN A 354 0.86 -42.43 47.48
CA GLN A 354 -0.16 -42.49 48.53
C GLN A 354 -1.35 -41.57 48.23
N ALA A 355 -1.11 -40.37 47.72
CA ALA A 355 -2.16 -39.41 47.36
C ALA A 355 -2.87 -39.71 46.03
N ASN A 356 -2.25 -40.51 45.16
CA ASN A 356 -2.82 -40.84 43.85
C ASN A 356 -4.02 -41.81 43.97
N LEU A 357 -5.19 -41.35 43.49
CA LEU A 357 -6.46 -42.09 43.47
C LEU A 357 -6.64 -42.95 42.21
N SER A 358 -5.79 -42.77 41.20
CA SER A 358 -5.91 -43.40 39.87
C SER A 358 -5.21 -44.75 39.77
N ILE A 359 -4.44 -45.15 40.79
CA ILE A 359 -3.66 -46.39 40.81
C ILE A 359 -4.46 -47.45 41.58
N SER A 360 -4.56 -48.67 41.03
CA SER A 360 -5.22 -49.79 41.70
C SER A 360 -4.52 -50.16 43.02
N GLY A 361 -5.29 -50.55 44.04
CA GLY A 361 -4.78 -50.82 45.38
C GLY A 361 -3.62 -51.82 45.43
N GLN A 362 -3.65 -52.85 44.57
CA GLN A 362 -2.56 -53.83 44.47
C GLN A 362 -1.27 -53.23 43.90
N THR A 363 -1.36 -52.48 42.79
CA THR A 363 -0.21 -51.82 42.16
C THR A 363 0.38 -50.75 43.08
N LYS A 364 -0.48 -50.04 43.81
CA LYS A 364 -0.10 -49.06 44.83
C LYS A 364 0.68 -49.73 45.96
N GLN A 365 0.21 -50.87 46.46
CA GLN A 365 0.88 -51.61 47.52
C GLN A 365 2.25 -52.14 47.08
N THR A 366 2.35 -52.72 45.88
CA THR A 366 3.63 -53.21 45.34
C THR A 366 4.63 -52.07 45.14
N ARG A 367 4.19 -50.91 44.61
CA ARG A 367 5.06 -49.75 44.43
C ARG A 367 5.52 -49.17 45.76
N LEU A 368 4.63 -49.08 46.76
CA LEU A 368 4.98 -48.61 48.10
C LEU A 368 5.97 -49.54 48.80
N GLN A 369 5.79 -50.87 48.69
CA GLN A 369 6.75 -51.84 49.22
C GLN A 369 8.13 -51.72 48.57
N SER A 370 8.18 -51.51 47.24
CA SER A 370 9.42 -51.26 46.52
C SER A 370 10.11 -49.99 47.03
N ILE A 371 9.38 -48.88 47.13
CA ILE A 371 9.93 -47.60 47.61
C ILE A 371 10.41 -47.73 49.06
N ASP A 372 9.67 -48.42 49.93
CA ASP A 372 10.05 -48.64 51.33
C ASP A 372 11.31 -49.50 51.46
N SER A 373 11.48 -50.51 50.60
CA SER A 373 12.69 -51.33 50.55
C SER A 373 13.91 -50.53 50.10
N GLU A 374 13.78 -49.69 49.06
CA GLU A 374 14.85 -48.80 48.59
C GLU A 374 15.18 -47.76 49.67
N LEU A 375 14.18 -47.14 50.29
CA LEU A 375 14.39 -46.14 51.34
C LEU A 375 15.13 -46.73 52.54
N LYS A 376 14.81 -47.97 52.95
CA LYS A 376 15.52 -48.68 54.02
C LYS A 376 16.99 -48.90 53.65
N GLN A 377 17.26 -49.38 52.43
CA GLN A 377 18.61 -49.60 51.93
C GLN A 377 19.45 -48.32 51.97
N TYR A 378 18.91 -47.20 51.47
CA TYR A 378 19.60 -45.91 51.51
C TYR A 378 19.77 -45.37 52.94
N SER A 379 18.80 -45.58 53.82
CA SER A 379 18.90 -45.18 55.24
C SER A 379 19.99 -45.95 56.00
N ASP A 380 20.15 -47.24 55.72
CA ASP A 380 21.19 -48.08 56.34
C ASP A 380 22.59 -47.75 55.78
N LEU A 381 22.67 -47.44 54.48
CA LEU A 381 23.88 -46.93 53.82
C LEU A 381 24.33 -45.58 54.41
N MET A 382 23.41 -44.70 54.80
CA MET A 382 23.77 -43.43 55.45
C MET A 382 24.23 -43.62 56.88
N LYS A 383 23.54 -44.46 57.67
CA LYS A 383 23.91 -44.75 59.07
C LYS A 383 25.30 -45.36 59.17
N SER A 384 25.62 -46.31 58.28
CA SER A 384 26.94 -46.94 58.19
C SER A 384 28.05 -45.98 57.73
N SER A 385 27.69 -44.96 56.92
CA SER A 385 28.63 -43.90 56.51
C SER A 385 28.86 -42.85 57.61
N SER A 386 27.96 -42.76 58.59
CA SER A 386 28.03 -41.80 59.72
C SER A 386 28.87 -42.33 60.90
N SER A 387 29.19 -43.62 60.92
CA SER A 387 29.86 -44.31 62.04
C SER A 387 31.34 -44.63 61.80
N SER A 388 32.05 -43.85 60.97
CA SER A 388 33.51 -43.96 60.81
C SER A 388 34.20 -42.65 61.22
N PRO A 389 35.14 -42.66 62.19
CA PRO A 389 35.79 -41.46 62.67
C PRO A 389 36.90 -40.97 61.71
N VAL A 390 37.09 -39.65 61.79
CA VAL A 390 38.18 -38.79 61.30
C VAL A 390 39.53 -39.50 61.15
N ASN A 391 40.19 -39.31 60.00
CA ASN A 391 41.63 -39.06 60.03
C ASN A 391 42.11 -38.14 58.90
N SER A 392 42.83 -37.12 59.33
CA SER A 392 43.39 -36.04 58.54
C SER A 392 44.78 -36.40 58.03
N THR A 393 45.07 -35.95 56.81
CA THR A 393 46.38 -35.50 56.31
C THR A 393 47.49 -36.54 56.09
N THR A 394 47.90 -36.71 54.83
CA THR A 394 49.25 -36.32 54.34
C THR A 394 49.38 -36.55 52.83
N ASN A 395 49.55 -35.47 52.07
CA ASN A 395 50.70 -35.31 51.16
C ASN A 395 50.69 -33.93 50.48
N THR A 396 51.47 -33.03 51.07
CA THR A 396 52.52 -32.21 50.45
C THR A 396 52.38 -31.91 48.95
N GLY A 397 51.74 -30.78 48.64
CA GLY A 397 51.95 -30.05 47.39
C GLY A 397 52.92 -28.89 47.63
N SER A 398 54.06 -28.91 46.95
CA SER A 398 54.93 -27.74 46.81
C SER A 398 54.33 -26.75 45.81
N ASN A 399 54.16 -25.54 46.31
CA ASN A 399 54.00 -24.21 45.69
C ASN A 399 54.71 -24.05 44.32
N SER A 400 54.35 -23.19 43.38
CA SER A 400 53.69 -21.86 43.35
C SER A 400 53.34 -21.58 41.86
N GLY A 401 52.33 -20.83 41.45
CA GLY A 401 51.68 -19.65 42.01
C GLY A 401 51.69 -18.57 40.92
N THR A 402 50.55 -17.91 40.67
CA THR A 402 50.42 -16.47 40.32
C THR A 402 48.92 -16.14 40.21
N SER A 403 48.39 -15.51 41.25
CA SER A 403 47.24 -14.61 41.16
C SER A 403 47.79 -13.19 41.34
N GLY A 404 47.27 -12.24 40.57
CA GLY A 404 47.70 -10.85 40.60
C GLY A 404 47.22 -10.09 41.84
N SER A 405 47.73 -8.86 41.99
CA SER A 405 46.89 -7.65 42.11
C SER A 405 47.73 -6.37 42.26
N SER A 406 47.16 -5.32 41.66
CA SER A 406 47.03 -3.94 42.14
C SER A 406 48.19 -2.91 42.09
N VAL A 407 47.94 -1.88 41.27
CA VAL A 407 47.74 -0.43 41.62
C VAL A 407 48.97 0.50 41.79
N THR A 408 48.91 1.61 40.99
CA THR A 408 49.54 2.96 41.13
C THR A 408 51.07 3.07 41.08
N ASN A 409 51.74 4.10 40.55
CA ASN A 409 51.44 5.53 40.45
C ASN A 409 52.37 6.23 39.43
N ALA A 410 51.87 7.36 38.90
CA ALA A 410 52.59 8.60 38.55
C ALA A 410 53.64 8.69 37.41
N ASP A 411 53.39 9.76 36.62
CA ASP A 411 54.33 10.75 36.06
C ASP A 411 54.95 10.59 34.66
N VAL A 412 54.32 11.34 33.73
CA VAL A 412 54.88 12.49 32.98
C VAL A 412 56.07 12.31 32.03
N THR A 413 55.82 12.87 30.83
CA THR A 413 56.73 13.38 29.79
C THR A 413 57.47 12.43 28.86
N GLY A 414 57.33 12.71 27.56
CA GLY A 414 58.52 12.83 26.72
C GLY A 414 58.51 12.09 25.38
N ASN A 415 57.86 12.70 24.38
CA ASN A 415 58.45 13.08 23.09
C ASN A 415 58.89 12.02 22.04
N GLY A 416 58.60 12.35 20.77
CA GLY A 416 59.33 11.91 19.56
C GLY A 416 58.74 10.68 18.85
N SER A 417 58.03 10.78 17.71
CA SER A 417 58.57 11.02 16.33
C SER A 417 59.60 9.94 15.94
N SER A 418 59.55 9.23 14.81
CA SER A 418 59.10 9.56 13.45
C SER A 418 59.33 8.37 12.49
N GLN A 419 58.47 8.28 11.47
CA GLN A 419 58.72 8.04 10.03
C GLN A 419 59.61 6.90 9.47
N GLY A 420 59.14 6.37 8.33
CA GLY A 420 59.95 5.95 7.16
C GLY A 420 59.55 4.56 6.61
N ILE A 421 58.78 4.41 5.51
CA ILE A 421 59.19 4.48 4.07
C ILE A 421 60.18 3.33 3.72
N SER A 422 60.10 2.48 2.70
CA SER A 422 59.27 2.27 1.48
C SER A 422 59.69 0.96 0.76
N THR A 423 58.92 0.55 -0.28
CA THR A 423 59.35 -0.09 -1.57
C THR A 423 60.00 -1.49 -1.54
N GLY A 424 59.76 -2.45 -2.46
CA GLY A 424 59.01 -2.52 -3.71
C GLY A 424 59.50 -3.71 -4.58
N SER A 425 58.70 -4.09 -5.59
CA SER A 425 59.04 -4.89 -6.81
C SER A 425 59.24 -6.42 -6.65
N THR A 426 59.01 -7.33 -7.61
CA THR A 426 58.40 -7.37 -8.95
C THR A 426 58.40 -8.83 -9.46
N GLY A 427 57.50 -9.13 -10.41
CA GLY A 427 57.75 -10.05 -11.54
C GLY A 427 57.18 -11.48 -11.44
N SER A 428 56.70 -12.18 -12.47
CA SER A 428 56.09 -11.92 -13.79
C SER A 428 56.16 -13.24 -14.60
N SER A 429 55.25 -13.40 -15.57
CA SER A 429 55.31 -14.31 -16.74
C SER A 429 54.97 -15.79 -16.50
N SER A 430 54.36 -16.57 -17.40
CA SER A 430 53.76 -16.44 -18.76
C SER A 430 53.33 -17.87 -19.14
N GLY A 431 52.17 -18.15 -19.75
CA GLY A 431 52.01 -18.08 -21.20
C GLY A 431 51.49 -19.41 -21.80
N PRO A 432 51.09 -19.44 -23.10
CA PRO A 432 49.84 -20.08 -23.57
C PRO A 432 50.02 -21.06 -24.75
N SER A 433 48.92 -21.64 -25.28
CA SER A 433 48.65 -21.83 -26.72
C SER A 433 47.34 -22.59 -26.99
N GLY A 434 46.66 -22.25 -28.09
CA GLY A 434 45.49 -22.95 -28.61
C GLY A 434 45.71 -23.43 -30.05
N SER A 435 44.69 -24.03 -30.67
CA SER A 435 44.32 -23.91 -32.10
C SER A 435 43.25 -24.93 -32.50
N SER A 436 42.71 -24.72 -33.70
CA SER A 436 41.35 -24.98 -34.16
C SER A 436 41.31 -25.89 -35.40
N GLN A 437 40.09 -26.29 -35.82
CA GLN A 437 39.57 -26.65 -37.17
C GLN A 437 38.95 -28.06 -37.24
N SER A 438 38.01 -28.43 -38.13
CA SER A 438 36.87 -27.81 -38.84
C SER A 438 36.25 -28.88 -39.77
N GLN A 439 34.98 -28.71 -40.17
CA GLN A 439 34.29 -29.17 -41.41
C GLN A 439 33.50 -30.52 -41.54
N LYS A 440 32.15 -30.39 -41.64
CA LYS A 440 31.26 -30.42 -42.86
C LYS A 440 30.55 -31.73 -43.35
N LYS A 441 29.20 -31.66 -43.43
CA LYS A 441 28.22 -32.12 -44.50
C LYS A 441 26.78 -31.82 -43.97
N SER A 442 25.90 -30.97 -44.54
CA SER A 442 25.11 -30.93 -45.80
C SER A 442 24.26 -32.21 -46.06
N GLY A 443 22.92 -32.19 -46.28
CA GLY A 443 21.94 -31.11 -46.41
C GLY A 443 20.48 -31.60 -46.68
N ALA A 444 19.57 -30.64 -46.95
CA ALA A 444 18.29 -30.69 -47.71
C ALA A 444 17.16 -31.67 -47.27
N SER A 445 15.84 -31.43 -47.31
CA SER A 445 14.95 -30.44 -47.95
C SER A 445 13.47 -30.61 -47.49
N LEU A 446 12.63 -29.57 -47.65
CA LEU A 446 11.17 -29.57 -47.96
C LEU A 446 10.20 -30.23 -46.93
N GLY A 447 9.00 -29.75 -46.60
CA GLY A 447 8.12 -28.77 -47.22
C GLY A 447 6.66 -29.31 -47.25
N SER A 448 5.75 -28.64 -46.52
CA SER A 448 4.31 -28.47 -46.81
C SER A 448 3.26 -29.59 -46.58
N SER A 449 2.17 -29.16 -45.92
CA SER A 449 0.74 -29.47 -46.17
C SER A 449 0.06 -30.71 -45.56
N GLY A 450 -1.04 -30.46 -44.84
CA GLY A 450 -2.32 -31.11 -45.17
C GLY A 450 -3.00 -31.97 -44.10
N GLY A 451 -4.03 -31.40 -43.44
CA GLY A 451 -5.35 -32.01 -43.24
C GLY A 451 -5.51 -33.17 -42.25
N LYS A 452 -6.15 -32.90 -41.10
CA LYS A 452 -7.56 -33.21 -40.82
C LYS A 452 -7.94 -32.70 -39.43
#